data_AF-A0A8K0A7K0-F1
#
_entry.id   AF-A0A8K0A7K0-F1
#
_cell.length_a   1.000
_cell.length_b   1.000
_cell.length_c   1.000
_cell.angle_alpha   90.00
_cell.angle_beta   90.00
_cell.angle_gamma   90.00
#
_symmetry.space_group_name_H-M   'P 1'
#
loop_
_entity.id
_entity.type
_entity.pdbx_description
1 polymer ?
#
loop_
_entity_poly.entity_id
_entity_poly.type
_entity_poly.pdbx_seq_one_letter_code
_entity_poly.pdbx_strand_id
1 'polypeptide(L)'
;MHDQTSFTYQAWVRGNVGGIQSNFFLSEFFGPKAVQSVTGWHGGEPVVFYTVTVRSVREVEDFARYLLDVHEDRRANWNQVKYGLRKRAIPIPRPSYNIFQQALCSCWRFDVPAGTPFLGELLHMDLRRSHENLITRLMRQIDDRTNGTRLPAWYPLRRSYDKLQYFINAAKRAYHKDAEGKVANRLNQLESPRGLGYLHQASYYINPRLISLLLRHGADPEIWSLRHDRKQPVDCLFLAFRHDVYIGYDDTDRRVQRCLRLFCRAMPRIPLQRLSSSSPDPELREKNRCELERKWNSWVPADRCGAAPCDLKHLCRCAVRRLLMENTCLPDGIFRLPLPALLHRYLNLHHD
;
A
#
# COMPACT_ATOMS: atom_id res chain seq x y z
N MET A 1 -26.44 -14.65 -29.10
CA MET A 1 -27.06 -14.22 -27.84
C MET A 1 -25.94 -13.88 -26.88
N HIS A 2 -25.61 -12.59 -26.73
CA HIS A 2 -24.64 -12.12 -25.74
C HIS A 2 -25.41 -11.81 -24.46
N ASP A 3 -25.07 -12.49 -23.36
CA ASP A 3 -25.57 -12.17 -22.02
C ASP A 3 -25.18 -10.73 -21.67
N GLN A 4 -26.15 -9.82 -21.73
CA GLN A 4 -26.05 -8.51 -21.09
C GLN A 4 -26.28 -8.71 -19.59
N THR A 5 -25.25 -9.15 -18.86
CA THR A 5 -25.25 -9.04 -17.41
C THR A 5 -25.13 -7.56 -17.05
N SER A 6 -26.25 -6.92 -16.76
CA SER A 6 -26.27 -5.57 -16.19
C SER A 6 -25.79 -5.63 -14.75
N PHE A 7 -24.78 -4.83 -14.38
CA PHE A 7 -24.26 -4.78 -13.02
C PHE A 7 -24.80 -3.55 -12.29
N THR A 8 -25.71 -3.76 -11.33
CA THR A 8 -26.23 -2.68 -10.48
C THR A 8 -25.29 -2.43 -9.31
N TYR A 9 -24.90 -1.17 -9.08
CA TYR A 9 -23.91 -0.87 -8.06
C TYR A 9 -24.21 0.37 -7.22
N GLN A 10 -23.91 0.27 -5.92
CA GLN A 10 -24.04 1.35 -4.94
C GLN A 10 -22.68 2.05 -4.72
N ALA A 11 -22.55 3.30 -5.17
CA ALA A 11 -21.35 4.13 -5.11
C ALA A 11 -21.44 5.23 -4.04
N TRP A 12 -20.64 5.11 -3.00
CA TRP A 12 -20.77 5.90 -1.78
C TRP A 12 -20.10 7.27 -1.94
N VAL A 13 -20.82 8.26 -2.48
CA VAL A 13 -20.31 9.62 -2.63
C VAL A 13 -20.80 10.49 -1.47
N ARG A 14 -19.97 10.71 -0.43
CA ARG A 14 -20.32 11.61 0.68
C ARG A 14 -20.47 13.05 0.18
N GLY A 15 -21.71 13.51 0.02
CA GLY A 15 -22.04 14.93 -0.18
C GLY A 15 -22.50 15.59 1.12
N ASN A 16 -22.06 16.82 1.39
CA ASN A 16 -22.71 17.66 2.40
C ASN A 16 -24.10 18.06 1.88
N VAL A 17 -25.11 18.08 2.75
CA VAL A 17 -26.50 18.38 2.39
C VAL A 17 -26.74 19.80 1.88
N GLY A 18 -25.78 20.72 2.05
CA GLY A 18 -25.78 22.01 1.35
C GLY A 18 -25.39 21.94 -0.14
N GLY A 19 -24.96 20.78 -0.65
CA GLY A 19 -24.43 20.59 -2.00
C GLY A 19 -25.45 20.00 -2.98
N ILE A 20 -26.52 20.74 -3.28
CA ILE A 20 -27.53 20.42 -4.31
C ILE A 20 -26.87 20.12 -5.67
N GLN A 21 -25.69 20.68 -5.95
CA GLN A 21 -24.95 20.45 -7.19
C GLN A 21 -24.50 19.00 -7.42
N SER A 22 -24.26 18.20 -6.37
CA SER A 22 -23.73 16.83 -6.54
C SER A 22 -24.74 15.82 -7.14
N ASN A 23 -26.04 16.02 -6.87
CA ASN A 23 -27.10 15.23 -7.50
C ASN A 23 -27.20 15.52 -9.00
N PHE A 24 -26.99 16.78 -9.39
CA PHE A 24 -27.12 17.25 -10.76
C PHE A 24 -26.07 16.59 -11.66
N PHE A 25 -24.80 16.61 -11.24
CA PHE A 25 -23.67 16.07 -12.00
C PHE A 25 -23.75 14.57 -12.29
N LEU A 26 -24.14 13.75 -11.31
CA LEU A 26 -24.23 12.29 -11.50
C LEU A 26 -25.40 11.90 -12.41
N SER A 27 -26.54 12.56 -12.24
CA SER A 27 -27.74 12.32 -13.06
C SER A 27 -27.60 12.83 -14.49
N GLU A 28 -26.78 13.87 -14.72
CA GLU A 28 -26.40 14.35 -16.04
C GLU A 28 -25.51 13.34 -16.78
N PHE A 29 -24.53 12.74 -16.09
CA PHE A 29 -23.59 11.80 -16.72
C PHE A 29 -24.21 10.43 -17.06
N PHE A 30 -24.98 9.83 -16.13
CA PHE A 30 -25.55 8.50 -16.34
C PHE A 30 -27.02 8.48 -16.77
N GLY A 31 -27.64 9.65 -16.82
CA GLY A 31 -29.09 9.78 -16.93
C GLY A 31 -29.81 9.52 -15.60
N PRO A 32 -31.01 10.10 -15.40
CA PRO A 32 -31.72 10.09 -14.13
C PRO A 32 -32.17 8.69 -13.68
N LYS A 33 -32.26 7.70 -14.58
CA LYS A 33 -32.66 6.33 -14.26
C LYS A 33 -31.52 5.46 -13.70
N ALA A 34 -30.27 5.84 -13.92
CA ALA A 34 -29.10 5.06 -13.54
C ALA A 34 -28.55 5.45 -12.16
N VAL A 35 -29.02 6.58 -11.60
CA VAL A 35 -28.57 7.13 -10.33
C VAL A 35 -29.70 7.11 -9.31
N GLN A 36 -29.59 6.27 -8.28
CA GLN A 36 -30.48 6.34 -7.12
C GLN A 36 -29.73 6.98 -5.96
N SER A 37 -30.33 7.96 -5.29
CA SER A 37 -29.75 8.52 -4.07
C SER A 37 -30.49 8.02 -2.82
N VAL A 38 -29.73 7.79 -1.76
CA VAL A 38 -30.25 7.48 -0.42
C VAL A 38 -29.64 8.49 0.53
N THR A 39 -30.44 9.18 1.33
CA THR A 39 -29.92 10.08 2.36
C THR A 39 -29.80 9.33 3.69
N GLY A 40 -28.71 9.53 4.42
CA GLY A 40 -28.54 9.00 5.77
C GLY A 40 -27.68 9.93 6.62
N TRP A 41 -27.34 9.50 7.83
CA TRP A 41 -26.61 10.31 8.80
C TRP A 41 -25.32 9.62 9.21
N HIS A 42 -24.20 10.35 9.24
CA HIS A 42 -22.92 9.84 9.71
C HIS A 42 -22.19 10.88 10.57
N GLY A 43 -22.08 10.62 11.87
CA GLY A 43 -21.42 11.53 12.81
C GLY A 43 -22.17 12.85 13.01
N GLY A 44 -23.50 12.84 12.97
CA GLY A 44 -24.33 14.05 13.12
C GLY A 44 -24.46 14.92 11.87
N GLU A 45 -23.75 14.59 10.80
CA GLU A 45 -23.91 15.24 9.50
C GLU A 45 -24.76 14.37 8.57
N PRO A 46 -25.70 14.97 7.83
CA PRO A 46 -26.43 14.25 6.81
C PRO A 46 -25.53 14.03 5.59
N VAL A 47 -25.57 12.80 5.07
CA VAL A 47 -24.77 12.30 3.97
C VAL A 47 -25.70 11.78 2.89
N VAL A 48 -25.55 12.27 1.67
CA VAL A 48 -26.20 11.68 0.49
C VAL A 48 -25.33 10.51 0.02
N PHE A 49 -25.95 9.37 -0.26
CA PHE A 49 -25.35 8.20 -0.87
C PHE A 49 -25.89 8.06 -2.27
N TYR A 50 -25.07 7.60 -3.20
CA TYR A 50 -25.47 7.43 -4.59
C TYR A 50 -25.33 5.96 -4.98
N THR A 51 -26.11 5.54 -5.95
CA THR A 51 -26.10 4.20 -6.52
C THR A 51 -26.07 4.39 -8.00
N VAL A 52 -24.97 4.00 -8.62
CA VAL A 52 -24.71 4.17 -10.03
C VAL A 52 -24.70 2.79 -10.66
N THR A 53 -25.66 2.53 -11.53
CA THR A 53 -25.71 1.30 -12.31
C THR A 53 -24.84 1.46 -13.55
N VAL A 54 -23.91 0.54 -13.77
CA VAL A 54 -23.01 0.53 -14.93
C VAL A 54 -23.19 -0.78 -15.70
N ARG A 55 -23.20 -0.70 -17.02
CA ARG A 55 -23.48 -1.84 -17.92
C ARG A 55 -22.19 -2.47 -18.46
N SER A 56 -21.06 -1.78 -18.34
CA SER A 56 -19.78 -2.27 -18.86
C SER A 56 -18.58 -1.71 -18.09
N VAL A 57 -17.42 -2.37 -18.23
CA VAL A 57 -16.13 -1.87 -17.73
C VAL A 57 -15.81 -0.49 -18.31
N ARG A 58 -16.14 -0.26 -19.59
CA ARG A 58 -15.93 1.04 -20.25
C ARG A 58 -16.70 2.17 -19.56
N GLU A 59 -17.94 1.93 -19.15
CA GLU A 59 -18.71 2.93 -18.38
C GLU A 59 -18.09 3.22 -17.01
N VAL A 60 -17.45 2.24 -16.37
CA VAL A 60 -16.70 2.47 -15.12
C VAL A 60 -15.47 3.35 -15.37
N GLU A 61 -14.75 3.11 -16.46
CA GLU A 61 -13.60 3.95 -16.84
C GLU A 61 -14.05 5.37 -17.18
N ASP A 62 -15.10 5.53 -17.98
CA ASP A 62 -15.61 6.84 -18.39
C ASP A 62 -16.11 7.64 -17.17
N PHE A 63 -16.79 6.96 -16.24
CA PHE A 63 -17.18 7.58 -14.98
C PHE A 63 -15.99 8.01 -14.13
N ALA A 64 -14.99 7.15 -14.03
CA ALA A 64 -13.82 7.46 -13.23
C ALA A 64 -12.99 8.58 -13.88
N ARG A 65 -12.91 8.67 -15.22
CA ARG A 65 -12.37 9.83 -15.96
C ARG A 65 -13.16 11.11 -15.66
N TYR A 66 -14.48 11.05 -15.73
CA TYR A 66 -15.34 12.16 -15.36
C TYR A 66 -15.07 12.67 -13.93
N LEU A 67 -14.95 11.76 -12.96
CA LEU A 67 -14.60 12.10 -11.58
C LEU A 67 -13.22 12.80 -11.48
N LEU A 68 -12.27 12.42 -12.32
CA LEU A 68 -10.94 13.05 -12.40
C LEU A 68 -11.01 14.46 -12.98
N ASP A 69 -11.78 14.65 -14.05
CA ASP A 69 -11.97 15.96 -14.68
C ASP A 69 -12.63 16.94 -13.70
N VAL A 70 -13.70 16.50 -13.01
CA VAL A 70 -14.34 17.27 -11.94
C VAL A 70 -13.36 17.62 -10.82
N HIS A 71 -12.44 16.72 -10.49
CA HIS A 71 -11.40 17.00 -9.48
C HIS A 71 -10.42 18.08 -9.96
N GLU A 72 -9.95 18.00 -11.20
CA GLU A 72 -9.00 18.97 -11.76
C GLU A 72 -9.63 20.35 -11.96
N ASP A 73 -10.88 20.44 -12.41
CA ASP A 73 -11.61 21.70 -12.53
C ASP A 73 -11.77 22.38 -11.16
N ARG A 74 -12.16 21.61 -10.14
CA ARG A 74 -12.27 22.13 -8.76
C ARG A 74 -10.92 22.61 -8.23
N ARG A 75 -9.83 21.92 -8.59
CA ARG A 75 -8.48 22.30 -8.21
C ARG A 75 -8.02 23.57 -8.93
N ALA A 76 -8.30 23.71 -10.22
CA ALA A 76 -7.98 24.91 -11.00
C ALA A 76 -8.69 26.15 -10.42
N ASN A 77 -9.99 26.02 -10.15
CA ASN A 77 -10.77 27.07 -9.49
C ASN A 77 -10.23 27.41 -8.09
N TRP A 78 -9.83 26.41 -7.32
CA TRP A 78 -9.22 26.63 -6.00
C TRP A 78 -7.88 27.39 -6.08
N ASN A 79 -7.04 27.03 -7.05
CA ASN A 79 -5.76 27.73 -7.25
C ASN A 79 -6.01 29.20 -7.60
N GLN A 80 -6.97 29.51 -8.46
CA GLN A 80 -7.33 30.91 -8.78
C GLN A 80 -7.75 31.70 -7.54
N VAL A 81 -8.59 31.13 -6.67
CA VAL A 81 -8.99 31.75 -5.40
C VAL A 81 -7.78 31.98 -4.47
N LYS A 82 -6.86 31.01 -4.41
CA LYS A 82 -5.65 31.09 -3.58
C LYS A 82 -4.68 32.18 -4.03
N TYR A 83 -4.58 32.46 -5.34
CA TYR A 83 -3.72 33.53 -5.86
C TYR A 83 -4.37 34.93 -5.74
N GLY A 84 -5.70 35.02 -5.59
CA GLY A 84 -6.42 36.28 -5.35
C GLY A 84 -6.45 36.75 -3.89
N LEU A 85 -6.28 35.83 -2.92
CA LEU A 85 -6.33 36.14 -1.47
C LEU A 85 -4.93 36.05 -0.84
N ARG A 86 -4.50 37.15 -0.19
CA ARG A 86 -3.17 37.30 0.45
C ARG A 86 -2.71 36.08 1.27
N LYS A 87 -1.57 35.49 0.85
CA LYS A 87 -0.49 34.80 1.62
C LYS A 87 -0.81 33.95 2.87
N ARG A 88 -2.01 33.40 3.05
CA ARG A 88 -2.19 32.26 3.98
C ARG A 88 -2.50 31.01 3.17
N ALA A 89 -1.66 29.99 3.33
CA ALA A 89 -1.85 28.70 2.70
C ALA A 89 -3.10 28.04 3.31
N ILE A 90 -4.26 28.24 2.67
CA ILE A 90 -5.46 27.50 3.03
C ILE A 90 -5.27 26.06 2.52
N PRO A 91 -5.31 25.04 3.39
CA PRO A 91 -5.19 23.65 2.98
C PRO A 91 -6.32 23.29 2.02
N ILE A 92 -6.01 22.48 1.00
CA ILE A 92 -7.02 21.95 0.07
C ILE A 92 -8.14 21.29 0.88
N PRO A 93 -9.42 21.62 0.65
CA PRO A 93 -10.51 21.04 1.42
C PRO A 93 -10.53 19.51 1.25
N ARG A 94 -10.73 18.80 2.38
CA ARG A 94 -10.80 17.32 2.47
C ARG A 94 -11.69 16.58 1.44
N PRO A 95 -12.76 17.14 0.82
CA PRO A 95 -13.66 16.38 -0.06
C PRO A 95 -13.03 15.83 -1.34
N SER A 96 -11.97 16.45 -1.86
CA SER A 96 -11.40 16.11 -3.16
C SER A 96 -10.54 14.82 -3.12
N TYR A 97 -10.00 14.45 -1.95
CA TYR A 97 -9.28 13.18 -1.71
C TYR A 97 -10.18 11.94 -1.75
N ASN A 98 -11.47 12.11 -1.44
CA ASN A 98 -12.41 10.99 -1.46
C ASN A 98 -12.69 10.50 -2.88
N ILE A 99 -12.52 11.34 -3.89
CA ILE A 99 -12.92 11.03 -5.28
C ILE A 99 -11.99 9.97 -5.90
N PHE A 100 -10.67 10.15 -5.83
CA PHE A 100 -9.70 9.13 -6.28
C PHE A 100 -9.87 7.80 -5.56
N GLN A 101 -10.05 7.88 -4.24
CA GLN A 101 -10.26 6.69 -3.42
C GLN A 101 -11.56 5.99 -3.81
N GLN A 102 -12.64 6.72 -4.03
CA GLN A 102 -13.92 6.16 -4.52
C GLN A 102 -13.75 5.52 -5.89
N ALA A 103 -13.08 6.18 -6.84
CA ALA A 103 -12.81 5.63 -8.16
C ALA A 103 -12.01 4.33 -8.10
N LEU A 104 -10.94 4.28 -7.29
CA LEU A 104 -10.14 3.07 -7.09
C LEU A 104 -10.96 1.96 -6.40
N CYS A 105 -11.73 2.32 -5.36
CA CYS A 105 -12.61 1.38 -4.66
C CYS A 105 -13.66 0.79 -5.60
N SER A 106 -14.20 1.59 -6.51
CA SER A 106 -15.10 1.15 -7.56
C SER A 106 -14.39 0.16 -8.47
N CYS A 107 -13.20 0.49 -9.00
CA CYS A 107 -12.44 -0.41 -9.87
C CYS A 107 -12.24 -1.80 -9.22
N TRP A 108 -11.85 -1.84 -7.95
CA TRP A 108 -11.73 -3.09 -7.20
C TRP A 108 -13.06 -3.84 -7.07
N ARG A 109 -14.15 -3.14 -6.70
CA ARG A 109 -15.45 -3.79 -6.48
C ARG A 109 -16.13 -4.26 -7.77
N PHE A 110 -15.70 -3.74 -8.92
CA PHE A 110 -16.12 -4.16 -10.25
C PHE A 110 -15.17 -5.17 -10.92
N ASP A 111 -14.17 -5.67 -10.18
CA ASP A 111 -13.16 -6.59 -10.70
C ASP A 111 -12.54 -6.11 -12.03
N VAL A 112 -12.33 -4.79 -12.15
CA VAL A 112 -11.67 -4.21 -13.32
C VAL A 112 -10.33 -4.94 -13.49
N PRO A 113 -10.02 -5.51 -14.67
CA PRO A 113 -8.82 -6.30 -14.80
C PRO A 113 -7.59 -5.50 -14.37
N ALA A 114 -6.78 -6.04 -13.47
CA ALA A 114 -5.63 -5.32 -12.91
C ALA A 114 -4.63 -4.82 -13.97
N GLY A 115 -4.69 -5.32 -15.20
CA GLY A 115 -3.87 -4.88 -16.33
C GLY A 115 -4.47 -3.76 -17.18
N THR A 116 -5.64 -3.20 -16.83
CA THR A 116 -6.18 -2.07 -17.58
C THR A 116 -5.27 -0.85 -17.41
N PRO A 117 -4.87 -0.18 -18.51
CA PRO A 117 -4.03 1.02 -18.44
C PRO A 117 -4.64 2.11 -17.55
N PHE A 118 -5.97 2.26 -17.62
CA PHE A 118 -6.74 3.19 -16.81
C PHE A 118 -6.50 3.03 -15.30
N LEU A 119 -6.54 1.80 -14.78
CA LEU A 119 -6.31 1.54 -13.37
C LEU A 119 -4.89 1.92 -12.95
N GLY A 120 -3.93 1.73 -13.86
CA GLY A 120 -2.55 2.16 -13.67
C GLY A 120 -2.38 3.67 -13.60
N GLU A 121 -3.08 4.41 -14.46
CA GLU A 121 -3.15 5.88 -14.42
C GLU A 121 -3.79 6.36 -13.11
N LEU A 122 -4.92 5.77 -12.73
CA LEU A 122 -5.65 6.15 -11.53
C LEU A 122 -4.82 5.91 -10.26
N LEU A 123 -4.12 4.77 -10.17
CA LEU A 123 -3.16 4.51 -9.09
C LEU A 123 -2.03 5.53 -9.09
N HIS A 124 -1.46 5.83 -10.26
CA HIS A 124 -0.40 6.83 -10.39
C HIS A 124 -0.84 8.22 -9.92
N MET A 125 -2.08 8.60 -10.22
CA MET A 125 -2.65 9.86 -9.74
C MET A 125 -2.87 9.87 -8.23
N ASP A 126 -3.43 8.79 -7.66
CA ASP A 126 -3.60 8.66 -6.20
C ASP A 126 -2.26 8.75 -5.47
N LEU A 127 -1.22 8.12 -6.00
CA LEU A 127 0.15 8.20 -5.49
C LEU A 127 0.72 9.62 -5.52
N ARG A 128 0.54 10.35 -6.64
CA ARG A 128 1.12 11.70 -6.82
C ARG A 128 0.33 12.80 -6.11
N ARG A 129 -0.99 12.63 -5.99
CA ARG A 129 -1.91 13.72 -5.63
C ARG A 129 -2.56 13.56 -4.26
N SER A 130 -2.58 12.36 -3.68
CA SER A 130 -3.18 12.15 -2.36
C SER A 130 -2.19 12.38 -1.21
N HIS A 131 -2.63 13.06 -0.15
CA HIS A 131 -1.90 13.13 1.13
C HIS A 131 -1.82 11.78 1.85
N GLU A 132 -2.69 10.83 1.50
CA GLU A 132 -2.65 9.43 1.93
C GLU A 132 -3.19 8.56 0.78
N ASN A 133 -2.30 7.92 0.03
CA ASN A 133 -2.72 7.02 -1.04
C ASN A 133 -3.49 5.81 -0.48
N LEU A 134 -4.36 5.22 -1.30
CA LEU A 134 -5.28 4.18 -0.89
C LEU A 134 -4.56 2.95 -0.31
N ILE A 135 -3.42 2.58 -0.88
CA ILE A 135 -2.60 1.46 -0.38
C ILE A 135 -2.11 1.75 1.03
N THR A 136 -1.55 2.94 1.28
CA THR A 136 -1.10 3.39 2.60
C THR A 136 -2.25 3.32 3.61
N ARG A 137 -3.43 3.82 3.23
CA ARG A 137 -4.62 3.81 4.08
C ARG A 137 -5.10 2.39 4.37
N LEU A 138 -5.10 1.50 3.38
CA LEU A 138 -5.45 0.09 3.56
C LEU A 138 -4.46 -0.63 4.47
N MET A 139 -3.15 -0.36 4.32
CA MET A 139 -2.13 -0.92 5.20
C MET A 139 -2.34 -0.48 6.64
N ARG A 140 -2.56 0.82 6.89
CA ARG A 140 -2.89 1.32 8.23
C ARG A 140 -4.18 0.70 8.77
N GLN A 141 -5.24 0.61 7.97
CA GLN A 141 -6.49 -0.01 8.40
C GLN A 141 -6.35 -1.49 8.73
N ILE A 142 -5.53 -2.23 7.96
CA ILE A 142 -5.18 -3.61 8.26
C ILE A 142 -4.41 -3.66 9.57
N ASP A 143 -3.46 -2.74 9.75
CA ASP A 143 -2.61 -2.68 10.93
C ASP A 143 -3.38 -2.37 12.20
N ASP A 144 -4.18 -1.30 12.20
CA ASP A 144 -5.06 -0.91 13.30
C ASP A 144 -5.94 -2.09 13.74
N ARG A 145 -6.38 -2.94 12.80
CA ARG A 145 -7.20 -4.13 13.06
C ARG A 145 -6.41 -5.35 13.53
N THR A 146 -5.13 -5.46 13.18
CA THR A 146 -4.28 -6.59 13.59
C THR A 146 -3.46 -6.31 14.84
N ASN A 147 -3.16 -5.04 15.11
CA ASN A 147 -2.26 -4.60 16.17
C ASN A 147 -2.97 -3.82 17.30
N GLY A 148 -4.14 -3.21 17.07
CA GLY A 148 -4.84 -2.35 18.02
C GLY A 148 -6.21 -2.88 18.49
N THR A 149 -6.48 -2.67 19.78
CA THR A 149 -7.73 -3.01 20.50
C THR A 149 -8.96 -2.21 20.03
N ARG A 150 -10.16 -2.84 20.04
CA ARG A 150 -11.51 -2.23 20.02
C ARG A 150 -12.15 -1.77 18.69
N LEU A 151 -11.80 -2.32 17.54
CA LEU A 151 -12.72 -2.24 16.39
C LEU A 151 -13.66 -3.46 16.39
N PRO A 152 -14.98 -3.27 16.28
CA PRO A 152 -15.93 -4.38 16.35
C PRO A 152 -15.71 -5.33 15.15
N ALA A 153 -15.71 -6.63 15.46
CA ALA A 153 -15.24 -7.74 14.61
C ALA A 153 -15.99 -7.96 13.28
N TRP A 154 -17.00 -7.14 12.96
CA TRP A 154 -17.94 -7.42 11.87
C TRP A 154 -17.47 -6.99 10.48
N TYR A 155 -16.34 -6.27 10.34
CA TYR A 155 -15.79 -5.99 9.01
C TYR A 155 -14.71 -7.03 8.62
N PRO A 156 -14.84 -7.75 7.50
CA PRO A 156 -13.94 -8.86 7.21
C PRO A 156 -12.53 -8.35 6.87
N LEU A 157 -11.57 -8.58 7.76
CA LEU A 157 -10.13 -8.31 7.52
C LEU A 157 -9.67 -8.91 6.18
N ARG A 158 -10.21 -10.07 5.82
CA ARG A 158 -10.03 -10.73 4.53
C ARG A 158 -10.30 -9.80 3.33
N ARG A 159 -11.40 -9.05 3.33
CA ARG A 159 -11.73 -8.09 2.25
C ARG A 159 -10.68 -6.98 2.11
N SER A 160 -10.11 -6.51 3.22
CA SER A 160 -9.05 -5.49 3.19
C SER A 160 -7.76 -6.05 2.57
N TYR A 161 -7.40 -7.30 2.89
CA TYR A 161 -6.26 -7.98 2.27
C TYR A 161 -6.50 -8.25 0.78
N ASP A 162 -7.67 -8.75 0.40
CA ASP A 162 -8.02 -9.01 -1.01
C ASP A 162 -7.96 -7.72 -1.83
N LYS A 163 -8.45 -6.61 -1.25
CA LYS A 163 -8.37 -5.29 -1.84
C LYS A 163 -6.94 -4.78 -1.98
N LEU A 164 -6.12 -4.93 -0.94
CA LEU A 164 -4.70 -4.57 -1.02
C LEU A 164 -3.97 -5.39 -2.08
N GLN A 165 -4.21 -6.70 -2.10
CA GLN A 165 -3.65 -7.64 -3.07
C GLN A 165 -4.00 -7.25 -4.51
N TYR A 166 -5.26 -6.86 -4.73
CA TYR A 166 -5.72 -6.33 -6.02
C TYR A 166 -4.92 -5.11 -6.45
N PHE A 167 -4.77 -4.10 -5.57
CA PHE A 167 -4.03 -2.88 -5.94
C PHE A 167 -2.53 -3.11 -6.11
N ILE A 168 -1.93 -4.04 -5.36
CA ILE A 168 -0.54 -4.46 -5.58
C ILE A 168 -0.41 -5.10 -6.97
N ASN A 169 -1.34 -5.97 -7.36
CA ASN A 169 -1.32 -6.60 -8.68
C ASN A 169 -1.56 -5.58 -9.80
N ALA A 170 -2.45 -4.62 -9.58
CA ALA A 170 -2.69 -3.53 -10.51
C ALA A 170 -1.45 -2.63 -10.66
N ALA A 171 -0.83 -2.24 -9.55
CA ALA A 171 0.42 -1.47 -9.55
C ALA A 171 1.55 -2.17 -10.32
N LYS A 172 1.63 -3.50 -10.22
CA LYS A 172 2.62 -4.31 -10.96
C LYS A 172 2.36 -4.35 -12.46
N ARG A 173 1.08 -4.42 -12.87
CA ARG A 173 0.68 -4.51 -14.28
C ARG A 173 0.52 -3.15 -14.95
N ALA A 174 0.41 -2.09 -14.17
CA ALA A 174 0.46 -0.70 -14.62
C ALA A 174 1.87 -0.35 -15.09
N TYR A 175 2.33 -1.02 -16.15
CA TYR A 175 3.65 -0.86 -16.70
C TYR A 175 3.83 0.55 -17.24
N HIS A 176 4.98 1.12 -16.95
CA HIS A 176 5.56 2.17 -17.77
C HIS A 176 6.95 1.68 -18.12
N LYS A 177 7.25 1.64 -19.41
CA LYS A 177 8.64 1.67 -19.85
C LYS A 177 9.20 3.02 -19.41
N ASP A 178 10.39 3.03 -18.82
CA ASP A 178 11.15 4.27 -18.66
C ASP A 178 11.52 4.84 -20.04
N ALA A 179 12.18 5.99 -20.06
CA ALA A 179 12.59 6.64 -21.30
C ALA A 179 13.50 5.73 -22.15
N GLU A 180 14.19 4.80 -21.50
CA GLU A 180 15.10 3.82 -22.07
C GLU A 180 14.41 2.50 -22.47
N GLY A 181 13.10 2.37 -22.29
CA GLY A 181 12.35 1.17 -22.64
C GLY A 181 12.39 0.05 -21.58
N LYS A 182 13.13 0.24 -20.49
CA LYS A 182 13.31 -0.74 -19.41
C LYS A 182 12.09 -0.72 -18.49
N VAL A 183 11.67 -1.93 -18.11
CA VAL A 183 10.50 -2.14 -17.26
C VAL A 183 10.94 -1.98 -15.81
N ALA A 184 10.59 -0.85 -15.19
CA ALA A 184 10.84 -0.65 -13.78
C ALA A 184 9.72 -1.28 -12.94
N ASN A 185 10.08 -2.07 -11.92
CA ASN A 185 9.12 -2.61 -10.97
C ASN A 185 8.54 -1.48 -10.11
N ARG A 186 7.34 -1.01 -10.48
CA ARG A 186 6.70 0.12 -9.81
C ARG A 186 6.46 -0.11 -8.33
N LEU A 187 6.29 -1.34 -7.86
CA LEU A 187 6.04 -1.61 -6.43
C LEU A 187 7.12 -1.00 -5.52
N ASN A 188 8.36 -0.94 -6.01
CA ASN A 188 9.52 -0.34 -5.35
C ASN A 188 9.57 1.19 -5.47
N GLN A 189 8.96 1.74 -6.52
CA GLN A 189 8.82 3.18 -6.75
C GLN A 189 7.60 3.77 -6.05
N LEU A 190 6.69 2.92 -5.54
CA LEU A 190 5.51 3.37 -4.84
C LEU A 190 5.92 3.81 -3.43
N GLU A 191 6.11 5.10 -3.29
CA GLU A 191 6.29 5.76 -2.00
C GLU A 191 4.94 6.19 -1.45
N SER A 192 4.76 5.99 -0.15
CA SER A 192 3.76 6.71 0.63
C SER A 192 4.02 8.22 0.53
N PRO A 193 3.05 9.08 0.88
CA PRO A 193 3.24 10.54 0.86
C PRO A 193 4.35 11.04 1.80
N ARG A 194 4.81 10.18 2.72
CA ARG A 194 5.97 10.45 3.57
C ARG A 194 7.31 10.14 2.88
N GLY A 195 7.32 9.55 1.69
CA GLY A 195 8.54 9.09 0.99
C GLY A 195 9.06 7.74 1.49
N LEU A 196 8.21 6.94 2.14
CA LEU A 196 8.53 5.57 2.53
C LEU A 196 7.94 4.61 1.50
N GLY A 197 8.74 3.69 0.98
CA GLY A 197 8.22 2.57 0.22
C GLY A 197 7.24 1.74 1.05
N TYR A 198 6.31 1.04 0.41
CA TYR A 198 5.33 0.23 1.15
C TYR A 198 5.97 -0.86 1.99
N LEU A 199 7.10 -1.43 1.57
CA LEU A 199 7.81 -2.41 2.40
C LEU A 199 8.41 -1.77 3.66
N HIS A 200 8.95 -0.54 3.57
CA HIS A 200 9.37 0.22 4.76
C HIS A 200 8.20 0.48 5.70
N GLN A 201 7.05 0.87 5.16
CA GLN A 201 5.88 1.16 5.97
C GLN A 201 5.31 -0.11 6.64
N ALA A 202 5.23 -1.23 5.92
CA ALA A 202 4.83 -2.52 6.48
C ALA A 202 5.78 -2.97 7.60
N SER A 203 7.07 -2.68 7.44
CA SER A 203 8.12 -2.96 8.41
C SER A 203 7.97 -2.11 9.66
N TYR A 204 7.70 -0.81 9.47
CA TYR A 204 7.44 0.11 10.57
C TYR A 204 6.19 -0.27 11.38
N TYR A 205 5.18 -0.86 10.74
CA TYR A 205 3.98 -1.38 11.39
C TYR A 205 4.16 -2.79 11.99
N ILE A 206 5.34 -3.41 11.87
CA ILE A 206 5.63 -4.75 12.41
C ILE A 206 4.57 -5.78 11.95
N ASN A 207 4.14 -5.69 10.69
CA ASN A 207 3.05 -6.51 10.18
C ASN A 207 3.57 -7.65 9.28
N PRO A 208 3.73 -8.88 9.79
CA PRO A 208 4.36 -9.97 9.04
C PRO A 208 3.54 -10.38 7.81
N ARG A 209 2.21 -10.21 7.85
CA ARG A 209 1.34 -10.54 6.70
C ARG A 209 1.55 -9.55 5.56
N LEU A 210 1.61 -8.25 5.85
CA LEU A 210 1.90 -7.22 4.85
C LEU A 210 3.31 -7.36 4.26
N ILE A 211 4.31 -7.60 5.11
CA ILE A 211 5.70 -7.84 4.68
C ILE A 211 5.76 -9.07 3.77
N SER A 212 5.17 -10.20 4.19
CA SER A 212 5.11 -11.43 3.38
C SER A 212 4.45 -11.18 2.03
N LEU A 213 3.32 -10.45 2.01
CA LEU A 213 2.59 -10.09 0.80
C LEU A 213 3.47 -9.31 -0.17
N LEU A 214 4.08 -8.21 0.30
CA LEU A 214 4.91 -7.33 -0.51
C LEU A 214 6.15 -8.06 -1.04
N LEU A 215 6.86 -8.80 -0.19
CA LEU A 215 8.03 -9.58 -0.60
C LEU A 215 7.68 -10.64 -1.65
N ARG A 216 6.58 -11.38 -1.47
CA ARG A 216 6.12 -12.37 -2.46
C ARG A 216 5.77 -11.75 -3.80
N HIS A 217 5.27 -10.51 -3.78
CA HIS A 217 4.93 -9.74 -4.98
C HIS A 217 6.11 -8.98 -5.59
N GLY A 218 7.33 -9.16 -5.07
CA GLY A 218 8.55 -8.61 -5.64
C GLY A 218 8.90 -7.22 -5.12
N ALA A 219 8.45 -6.84 -3.92
CA ALA A 219 9.04 -5.70 -3.24
C ALA A 219 10.50 -6.03 -2.90
N ASP A 220 11.41 -5.11 -3.21
CA ASP A 220 12.84 -5.27 -2.97
C ASP A 220 13.15 -5.05 -1.48
N PRO A 221 13.64 -6.07 -0.76
CA PRO A 221 14.00 -5.92 0.65
C PRO A 221 15.29 -5.13 0.88
N GLU A 222 16.12 -4.92 -0.15
CA GLU A 222 17.39 -4.21 -0.06
C GLU A 222 17.24 -2.72 -0.48
N ILE A 223 16.02 -2.29 -0.82
CA ILE A 223 15.75 -0.94 -1.32
C ILE A 223 16.02 0.14 -0.27
N TRP A 224 16.82 1.13 -0.67
CA TRP A 224 17.16 2.26 0.16
C TRP A 224 16.09 3.35 0.07
N SER A 225 15.59 3.85 1.20
CA SER A 225 14.72 5.04 1.19
C SER A 225 15.55 6.28 0.87
N LEU A 226 15.18 7.00 -0.18
CA LEU A 226 15.83 8.26 -0.56
C LEU A 226 15.62 9.37 0.48
N ARG A 227 14.51 9.30 1.25
CA ARG A 227 14.13 10.37 2.19
C ARG A 227 14.43 10.04 3.66
N HIS A 228 14.60 8.77 4.00
CA HIS A 228 14.81 8.34 5.39
C HIS A 228 16.23 7.88 5.62
N ASP A 229 17.19 8.77 5.40
CA ASP A 229 18.59 8.54 5.79
C ASP A 229 19.18 7.26 5.19
N ARG A 230 18.76 6.91 3.95
CA ARG A 230 19.14 5.65 3.30
C ARG A 230 18.91 4.46 4.23
N LYS A 231 17.69 4.32 4.73
CA LYS A 231 17.28 3.13 5.50
C LYS A 231 16.66 2.09 4.59
N GLN A 232 17.00 0.84 4.82
CA GLN A 232 16.34 -0.33 4.26
C GLN A 232 15.06 -0.65 5.07
N PRO A 233 14.13 -1.45 4.52
CA PRO A 233 12.93 -1.85 5.26
C PRO A 233 13.24 -2.56 6.58
N VAL A 234 14.29 -3.37 6.63
CA VAL A 234 14.73 -4.05 7.87
C VAL A 234 15.19 -3.05 8.94
N ASP A 235 15.76 -1.91 8.56
CA ASP A 235 16.10 -0.83 9.49
C ASP A 235 14.83 -0.17 10.04
N CYS A 236 13.80 0.02 9.21
CA CYS A 236 12.48 0.50 9.68
C CYS A 236 11.83 -0.47 10.67
N LEU A 237 11.99 -1.78 10.47
CA LEU A 237 11.54 -2.79 11.43
C LEU A 237 12.29 -2.66 12.77
N PHE A 238 13.60 -2.45 12.73
CA PHE A 238 14.40 -2.23 13.95
C PHE A 238 14.02 -0.93 14.67
N LEU A 239 13.77 0.15 13.93
CA LEU A 239 13.28 1.41 14.52
C LEU A 239 11.92 1.24 15.18
N ALA A 240 11.00 0.51 14.55
CA ALA A 240 9.69 0.22 15.14
C ALA A 240 9.81 -0.66 16.38
N PHE A 241 10.65 -1.70 16.33
CA PHE A 241 10.98 -2.52 17.51
C PHE A 241 11.50 -1.65 18.66
N ARG A 242 12.41 -0.72 18.37
CA ARG A 242 12.91 0.24 19.35
C ARG A 242 11.76 1.07 19.93
N HIS A 243 10.88 1.63 19.11
CA HIS A 243 9.78 2.47 19.57
C HIS A 243 8.74 1.69 20.39
N ASP A 244 8.34 0.49 19.96
CA ASP A 244 7.29 -0.29 20.61
C ASP A 244 7.71 -0.90 21.94
N VAL A 245 8.99 -1.24 22.10
CA VAL A 245 9.55 -1.65 23.40
C VAL A 245 9.38 -0.53 24.43
N TYR A 246 9.42 0.75 24.03
CA TYR A 246 9.12 1.85 24.94
C TYR A 246 7.63 2.00 25.26
N ILE A 247 6.73 1.41 24.47
CA ILE A 247 5.27 1.52 24.67
C ILE A 247 4.74 0.33 25.51
N GLY A 248 5.52 -0.75 25.68
CA GLY A 248 5.20 -1.84 26.61
C GLY A 248 4.16 -2.84 26.10
N TYR A 249 4.13 -3.13 24.79
CA TYR A 249 3.25 -4.15 24.22
C TYR A 249 3.82 -5.57 24.39
N ASP A 250 3.08 -6.47 25.04
CA ASP A 250 3.53 -7.82 25.44
C ASP A 250 3.87 -8.80 24.28
N ASP A 251 3.43 -8.54 23.03
CA ASP A 251 3.65 -9.46 21.88
C ASP A 251 4.61 -8.90 20.81
N THR A 252 5.22 -7.74 21.05
CA THR A 252 6.07 -7.06 20.06
C THR A 252 7.24 -7.93 19.62
N ASP A 253 7.96 -8.55 20.55
CA ASP A 253 9.11 -9.41 20.25
C ASP A 253 8.77 -10.53 19.26
N ARG A 254 7.68 -11.25 19.50
CA ARG A 254 7.27 -12.38 18.64
C ARG A 254 6.88 -11.91 17.25
N ARG A 255 6.23 -10.74 17.13
CA ARG A 255 5.88 -10.17 15.83
C ARG A 255 7.12 -9.68 15.09
N VAL A 256 8.02 -8.99 15.77
CA VAL A 256 9.30 -8.56 15.19
C VAL A 256 10.11 -9.76 14.71
N GLN A 257 10.23 -10.83 15.50
CA GLN A 257 10.90 -12.06 15.07
C GLN A 257 10.23 -12.71 13.85
N ARG A 258 8.90 -12.68 13.75
CA ARG A 258 8.18 -13.16 12.54
C ARG A 258 8.52 -12.31 11.33
N CYS A 259 8.53 -10.98 11.46
CA CYS A 259 8.91 -10.05 10.41
C CYS A 259 10.38 -10.24 9.99
N LEU A 260 11.29 -10.35 10.96
CA LEU A 260 12.71 -10.57 10.72
C LEU A 260 12.97 -11.89 10.00
N ARG A 261 12.29 -12.98 10.36
CA ARG A 261 12.37 -14.25 9.61
C ARG A 261 11.95 -14.10 8.15
N LEU A 262 10.95 -13.28 7.84
CA LEU A 262 10.58 -13.00 6.44
C LEU A 262 11.70 -12.26 5.69
N PHE A 263 12.38 -11.32 6.35
CA PHE A 263 13.58 -10.68 5.79
C PHE A 263 14.74 -11.67 5.61
N CYS A 264 15.01 -12.55 6.58
CA CYS A 264 16.02 -13.61 6.48
C CYS A 264 15.78 -14.54 5.29
N ARG A 265 14.51 -14.69 4.87
CA ARG A 265 14.12 -15.48 3.69
C ARG A 265 14.33 -14.75 2.38
N ALA A 266 14.21 -13.43 2.37
CA ALA A 266 14.27 -12.64 1.15
C ALA A 266 15.66 -12.05 0.88
N MET A 267 16.47 -11.84 1.91
CA MET A 267 17.78 -11.19 1.84
C MET A 267 18.91 -12.21 2.02
N PRO A 268 20.00 -12.13 1.23
CA PRO A 268 21.19 -12.95 1.45
C PRO A 268 21.95 -12.52 2.71
N ARG A 269 21.90 -11.22 3.04
CA ARG A 269 22.55 -10.63 4.21
C ARG A 269 21.62 -9.64 4.88
N ILE A 270 21.61 -9.65 6.21
CA ILE A 270 20.92 -8.66 7.02
C ILE A 270 22.00 -7.82 7.72
N PRO A 271 22.00 -6.49 7.53
CA PRO A 271 22.91 -5.63 8.25
C PRO A 271 22.66 -5.72 9.75
N LEU A 272 23.72 -6.01 10.51
CA LEU A 272 23.67 -5.88 11.97
C LEU A 272 23.47 -4.42 12.32
N GLN A 273 22.55 -4.19 13.24
CA GLN A 273 22.21 -2.84 13.65
C GLN A 273 23.25 -2.34 14.63
N ARG A 274 23.79 -1.15 14.34
CA ARG A 274 24.65 -0.37 15.22
C ARG A 274 24.01 1.01 15.36
N LEU A 275 23.53 1.35 16.54
CA LEU A 275 23.03 2.67 16.83
C LEU A 275 24.23 3.60 16.89
N SER A 276 24.30 4.56 15.97
CA SER A 276 25.26 5.65 16.11
C SER A 276 25.03 6.37 17.43
N SER A 277 26.12 6.60 18.16
CA SER A 277 26.16 7.21 19.50
C SER A 277 25.75 8.69 19.55
N SER A 278 25.28 9.28 18.44
CA SER A 278 25.04 10.72 18.29
C SER A 278 23.77 11.27 18.97
N SER A 279 23.14 10.53 19.89
CA SER A 279 21.98 11.06 20.63
C SER A 279 22.42 11.75 21.93
N PRO A 280 21.94 12.99 22.19
CA PRO A 280 22.44 13.87 23.25
C PRO A 280 21.91 13.57 24.67
N ASP A 281 21.51 12.32 24.97
CA ASP A 281 20.90 11.98 26.26
C ASP A 281 21.57 10.71 26.85
N PRO A 282 22.55 10.87 27.77
CA PRO A 282 23.74 10.01 27.79
C PRO A 282 23.71 8.73 28.64
N GLU A 283 22.98 8.61 29.76
CA GLU A 283 23.25 7.49 30.70
C GLU A 283 22.13 6.45 30.80
N LEU A 284 20.89 6.84 31.11
CA LEU A 284 19.79 5.87 31.26
C LEU A 284 19.33 5.30 29.90
N ARG A 285 19.57 6.04 28.80
CA ARG A 285 19.22 5.59 27.44
C ARG A 285 20.27 4.66 26.84
N GLU A 286 21.51 4.63 27.33
CA GLU A 286 22.57 3.88 26.68
C GLU A 286 22.55 2.39 27.05
N LYS A 287 22.33 2.07 28.33
CA LYS A 287 22.19 0.67 28.78
C LYS A 287 21.08 -0.08 28.04
N ASN A 288 19.92 0.56 27.88
CA ASN A 288 18.76 0.00 27.17
C ASN A 288 19.02 -0.14 25.65
N ARG A 289 19.84 0.74 25.05
CA ARG A 289 20.23 0.64 23.64
C ARG A 289 21.09 -0.58 23.37
N CYS A 290 22.16 -0.77 24.14
CA CYS A 290 23.04 -1.92 23.97
C CYS A 290 22.30 -3.24 24.19
N GLU A 291 21.33 -3.27 25.11
CA GLU A 291 20.50 -4.46 25.32
C GLU A 291 19.57 -4.72 24.13
N LEU A 292 18.91 -3.68 23.60
CA LEU A 292 18.04 -3.80 22.43
C LEU A 292 18.81 -4.28 21.20
N GLU A 293 20.01 -3.74 20.96
CA GLU A 293 20.89 -4.18 19.87
C GLU A 293 21.33 -5.63 20.04
N ARG A 294 21.80 -6.00 21.24
CA ARG A 294 22.18 -7.39 21.54
C ARG A 294 21.00 -8.33 21.33
N LYS A 295 19.81 -7.92 21.75
CA LYS A 295 18.57 -8.68 21.59
C LYS A 295 18.16 -8.80 20.12
N TRP A 296 18.21 -7.73 19.33
CA TRP A 296 17.93 -7.78 17.89
C TRP A 296 18.95 -8.65 17.15
N ASN A 297 20.24 -8.41 17.39
CA ASN A 297 21.33 -9.11 16.70
C ASN A 297 21.36 -10.60 17.06
N SER A 298 20.89 -11.01 18.26
CA SER A 298 20.75 -12.42 18.62
C SER A 298 19.61 -13.15 17.88
N TRP A 299 18.67 -12.40 17.29
CA TRP A 299 17.60 -12.97 16.46
C TRP A 299 18.01 -13.14 14.99
N VAL A 300 19.12 -12.54 14.56
CA VAL A 300 19.63 -12.67 13.20
C VAL A 300 20.52 -13.92 13.11
N PRO A 301 20.22 -14.88 12.23
CA PRO A 301 21.07 -16.06 12.04
C PRO A 301 22.51 -15.70 11.66
N ALA A 302 23.48 -16.47 12.16
CA ALA A 302 24.92 -16.24 11.94
C ALA A 302 25.28 -16.20 10.44
N ASP A 303 24.61 -17.03 9.63
CA ASP A 303 24.78 -17.14 8.18
C ASP A 303 24.06 -16.03 7.39
N ARG A 304 23.33 -15.13 8.07
CA ARG A 304 22.71 -13.93 7.50
C ARG A 304 23.39 -12.64 7.92
N CYS A 305 24.10 -12.62 9.04
CA CYS A 305 24.83 -11.43 9.51
C CYS A 305 26.30 -11.37 9.05
N GLY A 306 26.77 -12.38 8.30
CA GLY A 306 28.16 -12.46 7.82
C GLY A 306 29.13 -13.09 8.81
N ALA A 307 28.66 -13.59 9.96
CA ALA A 307 29.48 -14.37 10.89
C ALA A 307 29.78 -15.78 10.37
N ALA A 308 28.90 -16.31 9.50
CA ALA A 308 29.11 -17.56 8.77
C ALA A 308 28.75 -17.38 7.28
N PRO A 309 29.32 -18.19 6.37
CA PRO A 309 28.89 -18.20 4.98
C PRO A 309 27.41 -18.65 4.89
N CYS A 310 26.66 -18.00 4.01
CA CYS A 310 25.29 -18.35 3.72
C CYS A 310 25.21 -19.67 2.94
N ASP A 311 24.23 -20.51 3.24
CA ASP A 311 23.93 -21.70 2.45
C ASP A 311 23.72 -21.35 0.97
N LEU A 312 24.37 -22.12 0.08
CA LEU A 312 24.24 -21.99 -1.37
C LEU A 312 22.77 -22.08 -1.81
N LYS A 313 21.98 -22.95 -1.18
CA LYS A 313 20.53 -23.08 -1.47
C LYS A 313 19.80 -21.74 -1.31
N HIS A 314 20.13 -20.98 -0.26
CA HIS A 314 19.53 -19.66 -0.01
C HIS A 314 20.04 -18.59 -0.96
N LEU A 315 21.34 -18.60 -1.27
CA LEU A 315 21.91 -17.70 -2.28
C LEU A 315 21.23 -17.90 -3.63
N CYS A 316 21.00 -19.14 -4.05
CA CYS A 316 20.25 -19.48 -5.26
C CYS A 316 18.81 -18.97 -5.19
N ARG A 317 18.11 -19.12 -4.05
CA ARG A 317 16.77 -18.55 -3.87
C ARG A 317 16.75 -17.03 -4.09
N CYS A 318 17.66 -16.30 -3.46
CA CYS A 318 17.75 -14.84 -3.61
C CYS A 318 18.07 -14.45 -5.05
N ALA A 319 19.01 -15.14 -5.71
CA ALA A 319 19.40 -14.88 -7.10
C ALA A 319 18.23 -15.11 -8.08
N VAL A 320 17.56 -16.27 -8.00
CA VAL A 320 16.40 -16.59 -8.86
C VAL A 320 15.27 -15.58 -8.64
N ARG A 321 14.95 -15.25 -7.38
CA ARG A 321 13.92 -14.26 -7.08
C ARG A 321 14.26 -12.87 -7.58
N ARG A 322 15.53 -12.45 -7.48
CA ARG A 322 15.99 -11.15 -8.01
C ARG A 322 15.79 -11.07 -9.52
N LEU A 323 16.19 -12.10 -10.26
CA LEU A 323 15.96 -12.17 -11.70
C LEU A 323 14.45 -12.14 -12.04
N LEU A 324 13.63 -12.90 -11.33
CA LEU A 324 12.18 -12.86 -11.53
C LEU A 324 11.58 -11.50 -11.18
N MET A 325 12.11 -10.81 -10.16
CA MET A 325 11.67 -9.47 -9.75
C MET A 325 12.03 -8.43 -10.81
N GLU A 326 13.27 -8.44 -11.32
CA GLU A 326 13.76 -7.56 -12.37
C GLU A 326 12.96 -7.72 -13.67
N ASN A 327 12.51 -8.93 -13.96
CA ASN A 327 11.65 -9.23 -15.09
C ASN A 327 10.14 -9.11 -14.78
N THR A 328 9.77 -8.57 -13.61
CA THR A 328 8.37 -8.40 -13.16
C THR A 328 7.53 -9.68 -13.15
N CYS A 329 8.20 -10.82 -13.05
CA CYS A 329 7.61 -12.14 -13.11
C CYS A 329 7.18 -12.67 -11.74
N LEU A 330 7.54 -12.07 -10.60
CA LEU A 330 7.03 -12.55 -9.30
C LEU A 330 5.54 -12.23 -9.10
N PRO A 331 4.76 -13.03 -8.36
CA PRO A 331 5.09 -14.40 -7.94
C PRO A 331 4.85 -15.44 -9.06
N ASP A 332 4.07 -15.10 -10.10
CA ASP A 332 3.53 -16.06 -11.08
C ASP A 332 4.60 -16.85 -11.83
N GLY A 333 5.70 -16.17 -12.17
CA GLY A 333 6.87 -16.73 -12.84
C GLY A 333 7.58 -17.81 -12.03
N ILE A 334 7.45 -17.85 -10.70
CA ILE A 334 7.95 -18.98 -9.89
C ILE A 334 7.25 -20.27 -10.32
N PHE A 335 5.93 -20.22 -10.50
CA PHE A 335 5.11 -21.40 -10.82
C PHE A 335 5.21 -21.82 -12.28
N ARG A 336 5.80 -20.98 -13.14
CA ARG A 336 6.10 -21.32 -14.54
C ARG A 336 7.44 -22.04 -14.70
N LEU A 337 8.30 -22.03 -13.69
CA LEU A 337 9.56 -22.76 -13.72
C LEU A 337 9.29 -24.27 -13.64
N PRO A 338 10.01 -25.11 -14.41
CA PRO A 338 9.87 -26.58 -14.37
C PRO A 338 10.55 -27.16 -13.12
N LEU A 339 10.06 -26.78 -11.94
CA LEU A 339 10.59 -27.18 -10.64
C LEU A 339 9.55 -27.97 -9.84
N PRO A 340 9.98 -28.86 -8.94
CA PRO A 340 9.08 -29.50 -7.97
C PRO A 340 8.33 -28.49 -7.11
N ALA A 341 7.10 -28.83 -6.71
CA ALA A 341 6.23 -27.97 -5.90
C ALA A 341 6.86 -27.51 -4.58
N LEU A 342 7.74 -28.32 -3.97
CA LEU A 342 8.48 -27.94 -2.77
C LEU A 342 9.40 -26.74 -3.02
N LEU A 343 10.12 -26.72 -4.16
CA LEU A 343 10.97 -25.60 -4.54
C LEU A 343 10.15 -24.36 -4.92
N HIS A 344 8.97 -24.51 -5.52
CA HIS A 344 8.06 -23.37 -5.72
C HIS A 344 7.67 -22.72 -4.39
N ARG A 345 7.32 -23.52 -3.37
CA ARG A 345 6.99 -22.99 -2.03
C ARG A 345 8.19 -22.32 -1.36
N TYR A 346 9.39 -22.89 -1.51
CA TYR A 346 10.63 -22.32 -1.00
C TYR A 346 10.97 -20.98 -1.67
N LEU A 347 10.91 -20.91 -3.00
CA LEU A 347 11.11 -19.69 -3.79
C LEU A 347 10.02 -18.64 -3.51
N ASN A 348 8.81 -19.05 -3.15
CA ASN A 348 7.71 -18.15 -2.80
C ASN A 348 7.66 -17.78 -1.29
N LEU A 349 8.77 -17.98 -0.56
CA LEU A 349 8.97 -17.56 0.83
C LEU A 349 8.04 -18.22 1.88
N HIS A 350 7.38 -19.33 1.54
CA HIS A 350 6.51 -20.06 2.49
C HIS A 350 7.33 -20.87 3.50
N HIS A 351 8.47 -21.41 3.08
CA HIS A 351 9.34 -22.27 3.89
C HIS A 351 10.80 -21.79 3.90
N ASP A 352 11.55 -22.27 4.89
CA ASP A 352 13.01 -22.13 5.00
C ASP A 352 13.76 -23.29 4.34
#